data_AF-A0A3B8Z0T0-F1
#
_entry.id   AF-A0A3B8Z0T0-F1
#
_cell.length_a   1.000
_cell.length_b   1.000
_cell.length_c   1.000
_cell.angle_alpha   90.00
_cell.angle_beta   90.00
_cell.angle_gamma   90.00
#
_symmetry.space_group_name_H-M   'P 1'
#
loop_
_entity.id
_entity.type
_entity.pdbx_description
1 polymer ?
#
loop_
_entity_poly.entity_id
_entity_poly.type
_entity_poly.pdbx_seq_one_letter_code
_entity_poly.pdbx_strand_id
1 'polypeptide(L)'
;AICSTVVAVGTFFLLRGVPRFRSSEPPVPDEGMAAMPAESSEESASLENAEALLAAEPWVPADRKRRFLITLTLLATGAGIWREARALAATATPGEVLQSLTQTWLFPLLILGLLLVGIRGRVRVYESMVAGAQEGLEVAIRIVPYLVAILVAVGMFRASGALDLVIGVVDPITSRLGVPAAVLPMAILRPLSGSGSFAIMSDTLTTYGPDSFTGYLASTLQGSTETTFYVLALYFGAANVRDGRHALYCCLAGDFAGFLGAVAACHWFFG
;
A
#
# COMPACT_ATOMS: atom_id res chain seq x y z
N ALA A 1 -8.59 3.55 5.04
CA ALA A 1 -7.83 4.79 4.86
C ALA A 1 -8.32 5.93 5.76
N ILE A 2 -9.56 6.45 5.58
CA ILE A 2 -10.06 7.65 6.30
C ILE A 2 -10.04 7.51 7.84
N CYS A 3 -10.49 6.38 8.40
CA CYS A 3 -10.43 6.19 9.86
C CYS A 3 -9.00 6.19 10.41
N SER A 4 -8.05 5.61 9.68
CA SER A 4 -6.64 5.55 10.10
C SER A 4 -6.00 6.94 10.12
N THR A 5 -6.21 7.76 9.09
CA THR A 5 -5.69 9.13 9.05
C THR A 5 -6.30 10.01 10.13
N VAL A 6 -7.61 9.89 10.39
CA VAL A 6 -8.27 10.65 11.46
C VAL A 6 -7.73 10.26 12.84
N VAL A 7 -7.55 8.96 13.10
CA VAL A 7 -6.98 8.48 14.36
C VAL A 7 -5.53 8.95 14.52
N ALA A 8 -4.69 8.80 13.50
CA ALA A 8 -3.29 9.21 13.55
C ALA A 8 -3.13 10.71 13.83
N VAL A 9 -3.90 11.56 13.13
CA VAL A 9 -3.88 13.01 13.34
C VAL A 9 -4.41 13.37 14.74
N GLY A 10 -5.51 12.74 15.18
CA GLY A 10 -6.07 12.93 16.51
C GLY A 10 -5.09 12.55 17.63
N THR A 11 -4.43 11.39 17.50
CA THR A 11 -3.42 10.91 18.45
C THR A 11 -2.21 11.84 18.50
N PHE A 12 -1.75 12.38 17.36
CA PHE A 12 -0.66 13.37 17.34
C PHE A 12 -1.02 14.62 18.15
N PHE A 13 -2.20 15.21 17.91
CA PHE A 13 -2.63 16.42 18.63
C PHE A 13 -2.85 16.19 20.12
N LEU A 14 -3.24 14.98 20.52
CA LEU A 14 -3.37 14.57 21.92
C LEU A 14 -2.01 14.37 22.60
N LEU A 15 -1.06 13.73 21.92
CA LEU A 15 0.21 13.32 22.53
C LEU A 15 1.33 14.36 22.43
N ARG A 16 1.24 15.34 21.53
CA ARG A 16 2.27 16.39 21.36
C ARG A 16 2.55 17.22 22.62
N GLY A 17 1.60 17.26 23.57
CA GLY A 17 1.75 18.00 24.84
C GLY A 17 2.53 17.23 25.91
N VAL A 18 2.80 15.93 25.71
CA VAL A 18 3.49 15.09 26.70
C VAL A 18 5.01 15.27 26.56
N PRO A 19 5.77 15.54 27.64
CA PRO A 19 7.21 15.82 27.59
C PRO A 19 8.03 14.73 26.88
N ARG A 20 7.57 13.47 26.93
CA ARG A 20 8.23 12.30 26.33
C ARG A 20 8.07 12.22 24.80
N PHE A 21 7.06 12.88 24.24
CA PHE A 21 6.74 12.88 22.80
C PHE A 21 6.92 14.26 22.17
N ARG A 22 7.55 15.20 22.89
CA ARG A 22 7.84 16.53 22.39
C ARG A 22 8.81 16.39 21.22
N SER A 23 8.43 16.87 20.05
CA SER A 23 9.30 16.96 18.89
C SER A 23 10.54 17.75 19.28
N SER A 24 11.66 17.06 19.49
CA SER A 24 12.95 17.70 19.52
C SER A 24 13.24 18.00 18.06
N GLU A 25 13.27 19.28 17.67
CA GLU A 25 13.78 19.63 16.35
C GLU A 25 15.17 18.98 16.22
N PRO A 26 15.41 18.16 15.18
CA PRO A 26 16.74 17.63 14.97
C PRO A 26 17.70 18.82 14.88
N PRO A 27 18.86 18.76 15.57
CA PRO A 27 19.85 19.83 15.47
C PRO A 27 20.19 20.03 13.99
N VAL A 28 20.20 21.28 13.55
CA VAL A 28 20.64 21.66 12.20
C VAL A 28 22.03 21.05 12.00
N PRO A 29 22.25 20.21 10.97
CA PRO A 29 23.56 19.60 10.76
C PRO A 29 24.61 20.70 10.56
N ASP A 30 25.69 20.67 11.36
CA ASP A 30 26.86 21.53 11.13
C ASP A 30 27.38 21.29 9.69
N GLU A 31 27.65 22.38 8.97
CA GLU A 31 28.06 22.41 7.54
C GLU A 31 29.31 21.55 7.21
N GLY A 32 29.98 20.96 8.21
CA GLY A 32 31.19 20.13 8.07
C GLY A 32 30.98 18.63 8.29
N MET A 33 29.78 18.16 8.65
CA MET A 33 29.51 16.72 8.73
C MET A 33 29.19 16.25 7.32
N ALA A 34 30.04 15.42 6.70
CA ALA A 34 29.85 14.92 5.34
C ALA A 34 28.41 14.45 5.11
N ALA A 35 27.61 15.32 4.50
CA ALA A 35 26.30 14.98 4.00
C ALA A 35 26.55 13.93 2.93
N MET A 36 26.13 12.69 3.18
CA MET A 36 25.80 11.81 2.06
C MET A 36 24.79 12.57 1.21
N PRO A 37 24.95 12.59 -0.13
CA PRO A 37 24.23 13.52 -1.01
C PRO A 37 22.75 13.44 -0.68
N ALA A 38 22.29 14.56 -0.14
CA ALA A 38 20.99 14.71 0.46
C ALA A 38 19.92 14.59 -0.62
N GLU A 39 18.84 13.89 -0.31
CA GLU A 39 17.61 13.89 -1.12
C GLU A 39 17.05 15.29 -1.34
N SER A 40 17.53 16.30 -0.62
CA SER A 40 17.26 17.71 -0.93
C SER A 40 17.72 18.11 -2.34
N SER A 41 18.66 17.40 -2.97
CA SER A 41 19.05 17.65 -4.37
C SER A 41 18.21 16.84 -5.37
N GLU A 42 17.58 15.74 -4.96
CA GLU A 42 16.78 14.88 -5.85
C GLU A 42 15.30 15.21 -5.81
N GLU A 43 14.76 15.52 -4.63
CA GLU A 43 13.39 16.05 -4.49
C GLU A 43 13.32 17.47 -5.07
N SER A 44 14.36 18.29 -4.88
CA SER A 44 14.46 19.57 -5.60
C SER A 44 14.65 19.37 -7.09
N ALA A 45 15.44 18.38 -7.54
CA ALA A 45 15.65 18.10 -8.96
C ALA A 45 14.41 17.44 -9.60
N SER A 46 13.61 16.67 -8.87
CA SER A 46 12.37 16.09 -9.38
C SER A 46 11.25 17.11 -9.44
N LEU A 47 11.17 18.00 -8.45
CA LEU A 47 10.33 19.18 -8.50
C LEU A 47 10.79 20.15 -9.60
N GLU A 48 12.09 20.42 -9.76
CA GLU A 48 12.63 21.22 -10.86
C GLU A 48 12.41 20.54 -12.22
N ASN A 49 12.54 19.22 -12.33
CA ASN A 49 12.28 18.49 -13.58
C ASN A 49 10.78 18.47 -13.90
N ALA A 50 9.92 18.29 -12.90
CA ALA A 50 8.47 18.39 -13.05
C ALA A 50 8.05 19.81 -13.43
N GLU A 51 8.59 20.84 -12.76
CA GLU A 51 8.38 22.25 -13.08
C GLU A 51 8.95 22.60 -14.46
N ALA A 52 10.10 22.06 -14.86
CA ALA A 52 10.69 22.24 -16.19
C ALA A 52 9.89 21.53 -17.28
N LEU A 53 9.29 20.37 -17.01
CA LEU A 53 8.35 19.68 -17.90
C LEU A 53 7.00 20.43 -17.99
N LEU A 54 6.58 21.09 -16.92
CA LEU A 54 5.41 21.98 -16.90
C LEU A 54 5.70 23.33 -17.58
N ALA A 55 6.96 23.80 -17.54
CA ALA A 55 7.44 25.03 -18.15
C ALA A 55 7.88 24.84 -19.63
N ALA A 56 8.15 23.61 -20.06
CA ALA A 56 8.29 23.25 -21.46
C ALA A 56 7.02 23.64 -22.22
N GLU A 57 7.16 24.09 -23.48
CA GLU A 57 6.10 24.78 -24.22
C GLU A 57 4.70 24.22 -23.93
N PRO A 58 3.74 25.08 -23.53
CA PRO A 58 2.43 24.65 -23.06
C PRO A 58 1.84 23.69 -24.07
N TRP A 59 1.44 22.51 -23.60
CA TRP A 59 0.76 21.55 -24.45
C TRP A 59 -0.42 22.25 -25.14
N VAL A 60 -0.29 22.45 -26.46
CA VAL A 60 -1.27 23.15 -27.26
C VAL A 60 -2.50 22.25 -27.35
N PRO A 61 -3.70 22.72 -26.94
CA PRO A 61 -4.88 21.89 -26.92
C PRO A 61 -5.22 21.45 -28.35
N ALA A 62 -5.07 20.16 -28.63
CA ALA A 62 -5.20 19.66 -29.99
C ALA A 62 -6.64 19.72 -30.54
N ASP A 63 -6.70 20.08 -31.82
CA ASP A 63 -7.69 19.87 -32.88
C ASP A 63 -9.02 19.16 -32.59
N ARG A 64 -10.02 19.52 -33.43
CA ARG A 64 -11.34 18.88 -33.55
C ARG A 64 -11.26 17.33 -33.57
N LYS A 65 -10.21 16.76 -34.18
CA LYS A 65 -9.96 15.30 -34.25
C LYS A 65 -9.67 14.67 -32.87
N ARG A 66 -8.95 15.35 -31.98
CA ARG A 66 -8.59 14.79 -30.67
C ARG A 66 -9.73 14.89 -29.66
N ARG A 67 -10.54 15.96 -29.73
CA ARG A 67 -11.81 16.04 -28.97
C ARG A 67 -12.76 14.93 -29.40
N PHE A 68 -12.84 14.67 -30.70
CA PHE A 68 -13.61 13.56 -31.24
C PHE A 68 -13.15 12.20 -30.72
N LEU A 69 -11.83 11.94 -30.71
CA LEU A 69 -11.26 10.70 -30.16
C LEU A 69 -11.56 10.53 -28.67
N ILE A 70 -11.41 11.56 -27.85
CA ILE A 70 -11.72 11.47 -26.41
C ILE A 70 -13.21 11.18 -26.19
N THR A 71 -14.09 11.88 -26.91
CA THR A 71 -15.54 11.63 -26.82
C THR A 71 -15.89 10.23 -27.29
N LEU A 72 -15.23 9.72 -28.34
CA LEU A 72 -15.42 8.36 -28.85
C LEU A 72 -14.96 7.31 -27.83
N THR A 73 -13.80 7.50 -27.20
CA THR A 73 -13.31 6.59 -26.17
C THR A 73 -14.23 6.58 -24.94
N LEU A 74 -14.68 7.74 -24.47
CA LEU A 74 -15.63 7.83 -23.35
C LEU A 74 -16.97 7.15 -23.66
N LEU A 75 -17.49 7.36 -24.87
CA LEU A 75 -18.71 6.71 -25.33
C LEU A 75 -18.54 5.19 -25.48
N ALA A 76 -17.39 4.72 -25.99
CA ALA A 76 -17.11 3.29 -26.13
C ALA A 76 -16.97 2.61 -24.76
N THR A 77 -16.27 3.22 -23.81
CA THR A 77 -16.17 2.72 -22.43
C THR A 77 -17.53 2.71 -21.75
N GLY A 78 -18.32 3.79 -21.87
CA GLY A 78 -19.68 3.86 -21.32
C GLY A 78 -20.63 2.83 -21.93
N ALA A 79 -20.56 2.62 -23.25
CA ALA A 79 -21.35 1.61 -23.95
C ALA A 79 -20.94 0.18 -23.57
N GLY A 80 -19.65 -0.07 -23.33
CA GLY A 80 -19.12 -1.35 -22.85
C GLY A 80 -19.66 -1.70 -21.47
N ILE A 81 -19.56 -0.76 -20.51
CA ILE A 81 -20.12 -0.91 -19.16
C ILE A 81 -21.63 -1.15 -19.23
N TRP A 82 -22.34 -0.36 -20.04
CA TRP A 82 -23.79 -0.49 -20.19
C TRP A 82 -24.22 -1.82 -20.79
N ARG A 83 -23.48 -2.33 -21.79
CA ARG A 83 -23.75 -3.62 -22.43
C ARG A 83 -23.55 -4.77 -21.45
N GLU A 84 -22.45 -4.78 -20.70
CA GLU A 84 -22.19 -5.81 -19.69
C GLU A 84 -23.18 -5.73 -18.53
N ALA A 85 -23.47 -4.52 -18.04
CA ALA A 85 -24.48 -4.33 -17.00
C ALA A 85 -25.86 -4.85 -17.43
N ARG A 86 -26.29 -4.58 -18.67
CA ARG A 86 -27.56 -5.11 -19.21
C ARG A 86 -27.55 -6.62 -19.40
N ALA A 87 -26.43 -7.19 -19.85
CA ALA A 87 -26.29 -8.62 -20.04
C ALA A 87 -26.36 -9.38 -18.70
N LEU A 88 -25.70 -8.84 -17.67
CA LEU A 88 -25.70 -9.44 -16.34
C LEU A 88 -27.00 -9.16 -15.56
N ALA A 89 -27.63 -7.99 -15.74
CA ALA A 89 -28.92 -7.69 -15.11
C ALA A 89 -30.05 -8.62 -15.57
N ALA A 90 -29.90 -9.31 -16.71
CA ALA A 90 -30.86 -10.29 -17.21
C ALA A 90 -30.75 -11.66 -16.51
N THR A 91 -29.62 -11.96 -15.85
CA THR A 91 -29.31 -13.31 -15.35
C THR A 91 -28.79 -13.35 -13.91
N ALA A 92 -28.31 -12.24 -13.35
CA ALA A 92 -27.63 -12.17 -12.07
C ALA A 92 -28.31 -11.21 -11.08
N THR A 93 -28.03 -11.40 -9.79
CA THR A 93 -28.52 -10.51 -8.73
C THR A 93 -27.79 -9.15 -8.75
N PRO A 94 -28.40 -8.06 -8.24
CA PRO A 94 -27.76 -6.75 -8.25
C PRO A 94 -26.36 -6.71 -7.59
N GLY A 95 -26.12 -7.56 -6.58
CA GLY A 95 -24.82 -7.67 -5.90
C GLY A 95 -23.73 -8.28 -6.81
N GLU A 96 -24.06 -9.33 -7.55
CA GLU A 96 -23.15 -9.98 -8.50
C GLU A 96 -22.84 -9.07 -9.70
N VAL A 97 -23.83 -8.29 -10.16
CA VAL A 97 -23.62 -7.28 -11.20
C VAL A 97 -22.62 -6.21 -10.71
N LEU A 98 -22.74 -5.75 -9.47
CA LEU A 98 -21.81 -4.74 -8.94
C LEU A 98 -20.38 -5.30 -8.80
N GLN A 99 -20.24 -6.53 -8.30
CA GLN A 99 -18.94 -7.18 -8.10
C GLN A 99 -18.20 -7.37 -9.44
N SER A 100 -18.89 -7.93 -10.43
CA SER A 100 -18.34 -8.19 -11.77
C SER A 100 -17.96 -6.91 -12.51
N LEU A 101 -18.81 -5.87 -12.47
CA LEU A 101 -18.49 -4.58 -13.08
C LEU A 101 -17.26 -3.94 -12.44
N THR A 102 -17.14 -4.03 -11.11
CA THR A 102 -15.99 -3.49 -10.39
C THR A 102 -14.71 -4.23 -10.80
N GLN A 103 -14.71 -5.56 -10.85
CA GLN A 103 -13.52 -6.34 -11.21
C GLN A 103 -13.04 -6.06 -12.64
N THR A 104 -13.96 -5.96 -13.60
CA THR A 104 -13.62 -5.80 -15.02
C THR A 104 -13.25 -4.35 -15.38
N TRP A 105 -13.96 -3.37 -14.82
CA TRP A 105 -13.84 -1.97 -15.26
C TRP A 105 -12.99 -1.08 -14.37
N LEU A 106 -12.58 -1.52 -13.18
CA LEU A 106 -11.78 -0.70 -12.27
C LEU A 106 -10.46 -0.23 -12.90
N PHE A 107 -9.68 -1.13 -13.50
CA PHE A 107 -8.42 -0.78 -14.15
C PHE A 107 -8.59 0.13 -15.38
N PRO A 108 -9.48 -0.19 -16.34
CA PRO A 108 -9.75 0.70 -17.48
C PRO A 108 -10.21 2.11 -17.06
N LEU A 109 -11.09 2.20 -16.06
CA LEU A 109 -11.58 3.48 -15.56
C LEU A 109 -10.49 4.29 -14.84
N LEU A 110 -9.61 3.62 -14.10
CA LEU A 110 -8.47 4.26 -13.45
C LEU A 110 -7.51 4.87 -14.48
N ILE A 111 -7.16 4.12 -15.52
CA ILE A 111 -6.29 4.60 -16.62
C ILE A 111 -6.98 5.75 -17.37
N LEU A 112 -8.27 5.61 -17.69
CA LEU A 112 -9.03 6.65 -18.36
C LEU A 112 -9.12 7.92 -17.51
N GLY A 113 -9.33 7.78 -16.19
CA GLY A 113 -9.34 8.88 -15.23
C GLY A 113 -8.01 9.63 -15.22
N LEU A 114 -6.89 8.91 -15.14
CA LEU A 114 -5.54 9.49 -15.17
C LEU A 114 -5.31 10.28 -16.47
N LEU A 115 -5.69 9.71 -17.63
CA LEU A 115 -5.58 10.37 -18.93
C LEU A 115 -6.44 11.65 -19.00
N LEU A 116 -7.68 11.60 -18.50
CA LEU A 116 -8.58 12.77 -18.48
C LEU A 116 -8.04 13.89 -17.59
N VAL A 117 -7.50 13.57 -16.42
CA VAL A 117 -6.86 14.54 -15.52
C VAL A 117 -5.66 15.18 -16.20
N GLY A 118 -4.78 14.38 -16.81
CA GLY A 118 -3.62 14.88 -17.56
C GLY A 118 -4.01 15.79 -18.73
N ILE A 119 -5.08 15.44 -19.47
CA ILE A 119 -5.61 16.28 -20.56
C ILE A 119 -6.18 17.59 -20.02
N ARG A 120 -6.92 17.55 -18.90
CA ARG A 120 -7.50 18.76 -18.28
C ARG A 120 -6.43 19.69 -17.73
N GLY A 121 -5.37 19.15 -17.15
CA GLY A 121 -4.20 19.89 -16.69
C GLY A 121 -3.28 20.36 -17.81
N ARG A 122 -3.56 20.02 -19.08
CA ARG A 122 -2.69 20.29 -20.23
C ARG A 122 -1.26 19.75 -20.02
N VAL A 123 -1.17 18.57 -19.41
CA VAL A 123 0.10 17.90 -19.14
C VAL A 123 0.38 16.88 -20.25
N ARG A 124 1.64 16.77 -20.64
CA ARG A 124 2.10 15.79 -21.62
C ARG A 124 2.23 14.41 -20.94
N VAL A 125 1.10 13.72 -20.84
CA VAL A 125 0.96 12.50 -20.01
C VAL A 125 2.03 11.45 -20.27
N TYR A 126 2.41 11.23 -21.53
CA TYR A 126 3.45 10.26 -21.88
C TYR A 126 4.82 10.69 -21.33
N GLU A 127 5.24 11.93 -21.58
CA GLU A 127 6.54 12.44 -21.13
C GLU A 127 6.62 12.51 -19.60
N SER A 128 5.56 12.96 -18.94
CA SER A 128 5.46 12.96 -17.48
C SER A 128 5.49 11.55 -16.89
N MET A 129 4.84 10.57 -17.55
CA MET A 129 4.90 9.17 -17.14
C MET A 129 6.33 8.60 -17.28
N VAL A 130 7.02 8.91 -18.38
CA VAL A 130 8.41 8.44 -18.59
C VAL A 130 9.36 9.08 -17.58
N ALA A 131 9.24 10.38 -17.32
CA ALA A 131 10.04 11.07 -16.32
C ALA A 131 9.80 10.48 -14.91
N GLY A 132 8.55 10.32 -14.50
CA GLY A 132 8.21 9.69 -13.22
C GLY A 132 8.68 8.23 -13.12
N ALA A 133 8.70 7.49 -14.23
CA ALA A 133 9.23 6.13 -14.26
C ALA A 133 10.77 6.09 -14.09
N GLN A 134 11.49 7.08 -14.62
CA GLN A 134 12.95 7.19 -14.43
C GLN A 134 13.30 7.53 -12.98
N GLU A 135 12.62 8.50 -12.39
CA GLU A 135 12.78 8.86 -10.97
C GLU A 135 12.44 7.68 -10.05
N GLY A 136 11.32 6.99 -10.32
CA GLY A 136 10.94 5.80 -9.58
C GLY A 136 11.96 4.65 -9.68
N LEU A 137 12.67 4.53 -10.81
CA LEU A 137 13.73 3.54 -10.97
C LEU A 137 14.97 3.87 -10.12
N GLU A 138 15.37 5.13 -10.04
CA GLU A 138 16.48 5.58 -9.19
C GLU A 138 16.17 5.33 -7.71
N VAL A 139 14.96 5.67 -7.27
CA VAL A 139 14.45 5.36 -5.93
C VAL A 139 14.49 3.84 -5.70
N ALA A 140 13.99 3.04 -6.63
CA ALA A 140 14.00 1.58 -6.50
C ALA A 140 15.43 1.02 -6.30
N ILE A 141 16.42 1.49 -7.07
CA ILE A 141 17.82 1.05 -6.94
C ILE A 141 18.37 1.31 -5.54
N ARG A 142 18.03 2.46 -4.93
CA ARG A 142 18.45 2.80 -3.56
C ARG A 142 17.82 1.91 -2.50
N ILE A 143 16.60 1.45 -2.74
CA ILE A 143 15.80 0.67 -1.79
C ILE A 143 16.15 -0.83 -1.85
N VAL A 144 16.46 -1.37 -3.03
CA VAL A 144 16.74 -2.79 -3.26
C VAL A 144 17.66 -3.44 -2.20
N PRO A 145 18.79 -2.82 -1.79
CA PRO A 145 19.67 -3.41 -0.78
C PRO A 145 18.97 -3.68 0.56
N TYR A 146 18.15 -2.74 1.02
CA TYR A 146 17.39 -2.87 2.28
C TYR A 146 16.36 -4.00 2.18
N LEU A 147 15.68 -4.10 1.04
CA LEU A 147 14.69 -5.16 0.80
C LEU A 147 15.34 -6.54 0.79
N VAL A 148 16.47 -6.68 0.09
CA VAL A 148 17.20 -7.95 0.02
C VAL A 148 17.63 -8.39 1.42
N ALA A 149 18.18 -7.49 2.23
CA ALA A 149 18.59 -7.81 3.60
C ALA A 149 17.43 -8.35 4.46
N ILE A 150 16.27 -7.67 4.44
CA ILE A 150 15.10 -8.09 5.22
C ILE A 150 14.51 -9.40 4.67
N LEU A 151 14.38 -9.55 3.35
CA LEU A 151 13.84 -10.76 2.73
C LEU A 151 14.71 -11.99 3.02
N VAL A 152 16.03 -11.83 2.98
CA VAL A 152 16.98 -12.90 3.35
C VAL A 152 16.86 -13.24 4.84
N ALA A 153 16.82 -12.24 5.72
CA ALA A 153 16.67 -12.45 7.16
C ALA A 153 15.36 -13.20 7.49
N VAL A 154 14.25 -12.82 6.85
CA VAL A 154 12.94 -13.48 7.01
C VAL A 154 12.98 -14.91 6.46
N GLY A 155 13.60 -15.12 5.30
CA GLY A 155 13.78 -16.45 4.70
C GLY A 155 14.57 -17.38 5.62
N MET A 156 15.68 -16.89 6.19
CA MET A 156 16.48 -17.62 7.16
C MET A 156 15.70 -17.91 8.45
N PHE A 157 14.96 -16.91 8.97
CA PHE A 157 14.13 -17.06 10.16
C PHE A 157 13.07 -18.16 9.97
N ARG A 158 12.40 -18.19 8.82
CA ARG A 158 11.42 -19.23 8.48
C ARG A 158 12.07 -20.60 8.29
N ALA A 159 13.21 -20.68 7.60
CA ALA A 159 13.93 -21.94 7.39
C ALA A 159 14.55 -22.51 8.67
N SER A 160 14.83 -21.65 9.66
CA SER A 160 15.44 -22.05 10.94
C SER A 160 14.49 -22.81 11.89
N GLY A 161 13.19 -22.86 11.60
CA GLY A 161 12.18 -23.41 12.52
C GLY A 161 11.87 -22.49 13.73
N ALA A 162 12.52 -21.32 13.82
CA ALA A 162 12.24 -20.35 14.88
C ALA A 162 10.79 -19.85 14.85
N LEU A 163 10.19 -19.75 13.66
CA LEU A 163 8.79 -19.37 13.50
C LEU A 163 7.86 -20.39 14.18
N ASP A 164 8.13 -21.69 14.05
CA ASP A 164 7.33 -22.75 14.66
C ASP A 164 7.40 -22.70 16.20
N LEU A 165 8.58 -22.36 16.75
CA LEU A 165 8.76 -22.15 18.18
C LEU A 165 7.94 -20.96 18.68
N VAL A 166 7.94 -19.84 17.95
CA VAL A 166 7.13 -18.66 18.31
C VAL A 166 5.64 -19.00 18.25
N ILE A 167 5.20 -19.71 17.21
CA ILE A 167 3.81 -20.15 17.08
C ILE A 167 3.42 -21.03 18.27
N GLY A 168 4.26 -21.99 18.67
CA GLY A 168 3.98 -22.86 19.82
C GLY A 168 3.80 -22.12 21.15
N VAL A 169 4.42 -20.93 21.30
CA VAL A 169 4.26 -20.08 22.49
C VAL A 169 3.02 -19.18 22.39
N VAL A 170 2.71 -18.67 21.18
CA VAL A 170 1.63 -17.70 20.97
C VAL A 170 0.26 -18.39 20.84
N ASP A 171 0.22 -19.57 20.21
CA ASP A 171 -1.00 -20.34 19.96
C ASP A 171 -1.90 -20.56 21.19
N PRO A 172 -1.41 -20.94 22.39
CA PRO A 172 -2.26 -21.11 23.57
C PRO A 172 -2.94 -19.81 24.04
N ILE A 173 -2.43 -18.64 23.65
CA ILE A 173 -3.02 -17.34 23.95
C ILE A 173 -4.04 -16.98 22.87
N THR A 174 -3.68 -17.12 21.59
CA THR A 174 -4.52 -16.72 20.46
C THR A 174 -5.66 -17.69 20.19
N SER A 175 -5.50 -18.98 20.50
CA SER A 175 -6.58 -19.98 20.44
C SER A 175 -7.75 -19.64 21.38
N ARG A 176 -7.47 -19.01 22.54
CA ARG A 176 -8.52 -18.50 23.45
C ARG A 176 -9.32 -17.34 22.85
N LEU A 177 -8.74 -16.63 21.89
CA LEU A 177 -9.39 -15.57 21.12
C LEU A 177 -10.09 -16.13 19.86
N GLY A 178 -10.13 -17.46 19.69
CA GLY A 178 -10.74 -18.13 18.54
C GLY A 178 -9.95 -17.95 17.24
N VAL A 179 -8.65 -17.65 17.32
CA VAL A 179 -7.78 -17.54 16.14
C VAL A 179 -7.25 -18.92 15.77
N PRO A 180 -7.46 -19.40 14.52
CA PRO A 180 -6.89 -20.67 14.06
C PRO A 180 -5.36 -20.60 13.99
N ALA A 181 -4.68 -21.66 14.47
CA ALA A 181 -3.22 -21.77 14.45
C ALA A 181 -2.63 -21.58 13.04
N ALA A 182 -3.36 -22.00 12.00
CA ALA A 182 -2.96 -21.87 10.59
C ALA A 182 -2.73 -20.41 10.14
N VAL A 183 -3.34 -19.43 10.81
CA VAL A 183 -3.24 -18.00 10.46
C VAL A 183 -2.12 -17.29 11.24
N LEU A 184 -1.62 -17.89 12.33
CA LEU A 184 -0.55 -17.30 13.14
C LEU A 184 0.78 -17.08 12.40
N PRO A 185 1.28 -18.04 11.57
CA PRO A 185 2.48 -17.80 10.78
C PRO A 185 2.32 -16.58 9.87
N MET A 186 1.13 -16.42 9.27
CA MET A 186 0.80 -15.28 8.43
C MET A 186 0.82 -13.97 9.22
N ALA A 187 0.15 -13.93 10.39
CA ALA A 187 0.08 -12.74 11.22
C ALA A 187 1.47 -12.25 11.68
N ILE A 188 2.39 -13.18 11.97
CA ILE A 188 3.77 -12.86 12.36
C ILE A 188 4.60 -12.39 11.17
N LEU A 189 4.44 -13.05 10.01
CA LEU A 189 5.21 -12.70 8.80
C LEU A 189 4.70 -11.44 8.11
N ARG A 190 3.45 -11.04 8.35
CA ARG A 190 2.82 -9.91 7.68
C ARG A 190 3.54 -8.57 7.89
N PRO A 191 3.93 -8.15 9.12
CA PRO A 191 4.75 -6.95 9.32
C PRO A 191 6.13 -7.01 8.65
N LEU A 192 6.65 -8.22 8.40
CA LEU A 192 7.99 -8.43 7.84
C LEU A 192 7.99 -8.51 6.30
N SER A 193 6.98 -9.15 5.71
CA SER A 193 6.89 -9.43 4.28
C SER A 193 5.46 -9.68 3.81
N GLY A 194 5.00 -8.87 2.86
CA GLY A 194 3.67 -8.97 2.28
C GLY A 194 3.54 -10.10 1.27
N SER A 195 4.62 -10.41 0.54
CA SER A 195 4.68 -11.55 -0.38
C SER A 195 4.81 -12.87 0.37
N GLY A 196 5.57 -12.89 1.47
CA GLY A 196 5.64 -14.05 2.37
C GLY A 196 4.31 -14.35 3.05
N SER A 197 3.61 -13.32 3.54
CA SER A 197 2.26 -13.49 4.11
C SER A 197 1.24 -13.92 3.06
N PHE A 198 1.34 -13.40 1.83
CA PHE A 198 0.45 -13.75 0.73
C PHE A 198 0.59 -15.21 0.30
N ALA A 199 1.81 -15.75 0.27
CA ALA A 199 2.02 -17.18 -0.02
C ALA A 199 1.29 -18.06 1.01
N ILE A 200 1.42 -17.74 2.29
CA ILE A 200 0.75 -18.48 3.38
C ILE A 200 -0.77 -18.30 3.31
N MET A 201 -1.26 -17.10 2.99
CA MET A 201 -2.68 -16.87 2.74
C MET A 201 -3.19 -17.76 1.60
N SER A 202 -2.48 -17.80 0.48
CA SER A 202 -2.85 -18.62 -0.67
C SER A 202 -2.91 -20.10 -0.29
N ASP A 203 -1.91 -20.61 0.44
CA ASP A 203 -1.88 -21.98 0.93
C ASP A 203 -3.02 -22.27 1.93
N THR A 204 -3.38 -21.28 2.75
CA THR A 204 -4.50 -21.38 3.69
C THR A 204 -5.83 -21.45 2.94
N LEU A 205 -6.02 -20.62 1.92
CA LEU A 205 -7.23 -20.60 1.10
C LEU A 205 -7.39 -21.89 0.28
N THR A 206 -6.30 -22.47 -0.22
CA THR A 206 -6.35 -23.75 -0.94
C THR A 206 -6.63 -24.92 0.01
N THR A 207 -6.12 -24.86 1.25
CA THR A 207 -6.29 -25.94 2.24
C THR A 207 -7.66 -25.92 2.92
N TYR A 208 -8.14 -24.75 3.34
CA TYR A 208 -9.38 -24.61 4.12
C TYR A 208 -10.56 -24.07 3.32
N GLY A 209 -10.33 -23.59 2.10
CA GLY A 209 -11.33 -22.94 1.26
C GLY A 209 -11.50 -21.45 1.60
N PRO A 210 -11.86 -20.62 0.59
CA PRO A 210 -12.03 -19.18 0.78
C PRO A 210 -13.24 -18.80 1.64
N ASP A 211 -14.26 -19.65 1.69
CA ASP A 211 -15.48 -19.43 2.46
C ASP A 211 -15.40 -19.95 3.91
N SER A 212 -14.21 -20.37 4.35
CA SER A 212 -13.97 -20.77 5.74
C SER A 212 -13.67 -19.56 6.62
N PHE A 213 -13.94 -19.66 7.92
CA PHE A 213 -13.53 -18.64 8.89
C PHE A 213 -12.02 -18.34 8.81
N THR A 214 -11.20 -19.39 8.65
CA THR A 214 -9.75 -19.27 8.44
C THR A 214 -9.42 -18.49 7.17
N GLY A 215 -10.16 -18.74 6.08
CA GLY A 215 -10.01 -18.02 4.80
C GLY A 215 -10.43 -16.56 4.89
N TYR A 216 -11.55 -16.26 5.56
CA TYR A 216 -11.98 -14.89 5.83
C TYR A 216 -10.96 -14.15 6.68
N LEU A 217 -10.49 -14.75 7.79
CA LEU A 217 -9.51 -14.12 8.65
C LEU A 217 -8.18 -13.86 7.94
N ALA A 218 -7.67 -14.84 7.18
CA ALA A 218 -6.45 -14.67 6.40
C ALA A 218 -6.60 -13.54 5.35
N SER A 219 -7.74 -13.48 4.66
CA SER A 219 -8.04 -12.45 3.67
C SER A 219 -8.17 -11.05 4.30
N THR A 220 -8.85 -10.96 5.45
CA THR A 220 -9.01 -9.69 6.18
C THR A 220 -7.67 -9.20 6.73
N LEU A 221 -6.82 -10.09 7.26
CA LEU A 221 -5.48 -9.72 7.73
C LEU A 221 -4.59 -9.21 6.58
N GLN A 222 -4.64 -9.86 5.41
CA GLN A 222 -3.91 -9.44 4.22
C GLN A 222 -4.35 -8.04 3.74
N GLY A 223 -5.62 -7.65 3.97
CA GLY A 223 -6.13 -6.34 3.57
C GLY A 223 -6.01 -5.24 4.64
N SER A 224 -5.89 -5.59 5.91
CA SER A 224 -6.05 -4.63 7.02
C SER A 224 -4.74 -4.14 7.65
N THR A 225 -3.62 -4.78 7.33
CA THR A 225 -2.29 -4.51 7.92
C THR A 225 -1.25 -4.28 6.85
N GLU A 226 -0.17 -3.60 7.20
CA GLU A 226 0.93 -3.27 6.30
C GLU A 226 2.17 -4.12 6.59
N THR A 227 3.18 -3.96 5.74
CA THR A 227 4.50 -4.58 5.94
C THR A 227 5.40 -3.64 6.74
N THR A 228 5.10 -3.41 8.02
CA THR A 228 5.76 -2.39 8.86
C THR A 228 7.28 -2.31 8.73
N PHE A 229 8.02 -3.42 8.81
CA PHE A 229 9.48 -3.38 8.71
C PHE A 229 9.96 -3.00 7.31
N TYR A 230 9.24 -3.47 6.28
CA TYR A 230 9.51 -3.13 4.89
C TYR A 230 9.21 -1.64 4.64
N VAL A 231 8.06 -1.15 5.08
CA VAL A 231 7.65 0.25 4.94
C VAL A 231 8.63 1.14 5.71
N LEU A 232 9.00 0.82 6.94
CA LEU A 232 9.98 1.62 7.68
C LEU A 232 11.34 1.64 7.00
N ALA A 233 11.84 0.50 6.50
CA ALA A 233 13.10 0.46 5.78
C ALA A 233 13.06 1.24 4.46
N LEU A 234 11.93 1.17 3.74
CA LEU A 234 11.68 1.91 2.51
C LEU A 234 11.68 3.42 2.78
N TYR A 235 10.85 3.86 3.73
CA TYR A 235 10.61 5.27 4.03
C TYR A 235 11.73 5.92 4.83
N PHE A 236 12.52 5.17 5.61
CA PHE A 236 13.72 5.68 6.28
C PHE A 236 14.99 5.52 5.45
N GLY A 237 14.98 4.62 4.46
CA GLY A 237 16.05 4.47 3.47
C GLY A 237 16.02 5.55 2.39
N ALA A 238 14.85 5.82 1.78
CA ALA A 238 14.52 7.17 1.30
C ALA A 238 14.39 8.09 2.53
N ALA A 239 14.19 9.40 2.51
CA ALA A 239 14.25 10.30 3.69
C ALA A 239 15.53 10.25 4.59
N ASN A 240 16.42 9.26 4.46
CA ASN A 240 17.70 9.09 5.19
C ASN A 240 17.59 9.23 6.73
N VAL A 241 16.52 8.69 7.31
CA VAL A 241 16.20 8.84 8.74
C VAL A 241 16.97 7.80 9.57
N ARG A 242 17.80 8.29 10.51
CA ARG A 242 18.62 7.43 11.38
C ARG A 242 17.91 6.98 12.67
N ASP A 243 16.98 7.79 13.19
CA ASP A 243 16.31 7.56 14.48
C ASP A 243 14.82 7.21 14.31
N GLY A 244 14.54 5.95 13.96
CA GLY A 244 13.20 5.44 13.69
C GLY A 244 12.44 4.80 14.87
N ARG A 245 13.02 4.77 16.08
CA ARG A 245 12.54 3.92 17.18
C ARG A 245 11.07 4.11 17.55
N HIS A 246 10.60 5.36 17.61
CA HIS A 246 9.20 5.64 18.00
C HIS A 246 8.23 5.25 16.88
N ALA A 247 8.62 5.43 15.62
CA ALA A 247 7.80 5.03 14.48
C ALA A 247 7.62 3.50 14.44
N LEU A 248 8.69 2.74 14.72
CA LEU A 248 8.61 1.28 14.81
C LEU A 248 7.55 0.83 15.83
N TYR A 249 7.58 1.39 17.04
CA TYR A 249 6.58 1.05 18.06
C TYR A 249 5.17 1.46 17.67
N CYS A 250 4.99 2.64 17.05
CA CYS A 250 3.69 3.09 16.57
C CYS A 250 3.13 2.18 15.46
N CYS A 251 3.96 1.81 14.48
CA CYS A 251 3.55 0.94 13.38
C CYS A 251 3.23 -0.49 13.87
N LEU A 252 4.06 -1.07 14.74
CA LEU A 252 3.78 -2.39 15.33
C LEU A 252 2.51 -2.39 16.19
N ALA A 253 2.25 -1.31 16.94
CA ALA A 253 0.98 -1.16 17.66
C ALA A 253 -0.22 -1.07 16.71
N GLY A 254 -0.03 -0.41 15.55
CA GLY A 254 -1.02 -0.36 14.48
C GLY A 254 -1.30 -1.74 13.88
N ASP A 255 -0.27 -2.52 13.54
CA ASP A 255 -0.43 -3.88 13.03
C ASP A 255 -1.10 -4.78 14.05
N PHE A 256 -0.76 -4.65 15.34
CA PHE A 256 -1.41 -5.39 16.40
C PHE A 256 -2.90 -5.02 16.56
N ALA A 257 -3.23 -3.73 16.50
CA ALA A 257 -4.61 -3.26 16.51
C ALA A 257 -5.37 -3.74 15.25
N GLY A 258 -4.72 -3.75 14.09
CA GLY A 258 -5.26 -4.29 12.85
C GLY A 258 -5.53 -5.79 12.94
N PHE A 259 -4.62 -6.55 13.55
CA PHE A 259 -4.80 -7.97 13.84
C PHE A 259 -6.02 -8.21 14.75
N LEU A 260 -6.10 -7.51 15.88
CA LEU A 260 -7.25 -7.63 16.79
C LEU A 260 -8.55 -7.19 16.14
N GLY A 261 -8.52 -6.11 15.36
CA GLY A 261 -9.66 -5.60 14.60
C GLY A 261 -10.16 -6.61 13.57
N ALA A 262 -9.25 -7.26 12.84
CA ALA A 262 -9.58 -8.32 11.89
C ALA A 262 -10.23 -9.52 12.60
N VAL A 263 -9.64 -9.99 13.71
CA VAL A 263 -10.20 -11.09 14.51
C VAL A 263 -11.60 -10.74 15.02
N ALA A 264 -11.78 -9.56 15.61
CA ALA A 264 -13.07 -9.12 16.14
C ALA A 264 -14.13 -8.96 15.02
N ALA A 265 -13.75 -8.38 13.88
CA ALA A 265 -14.65 -8.22 12.75
C ALA A 265 -15.05 -9.57 12.15
N CYS A 266 -14.11 -10.50 11.97
CA CYS A 266 -14.41 -11.83 11.45
C CYS A 266 -15.34 -12.61 12.39
N HIS A 267 -15.12 -12.56 13.70
CA HIS A 267 -16.03 -13.17 14.68
C HIS A 267 -17.41 -12.52 14.70
N TRP A 268 -17.50 -11.21 14.49
CA TRP A 268 -18.78 -10.52 14.50
C TRP A 268 -19.61 -10.80 13.24
N PHE A 269 -18.98 -10.84 12.06
CA PHE A 269 -19.67 -11.03 10.79
C PHE A 269 -19.88 -12.49 10.40
N PHE A 270 -18.94 -13.37 10.73
CA PHE A 270 -18.88 -14.75 10.23
C PHE A 270 -18.84 -15.81 11.34
N GLY A 271 -19.08 -15.40 12.59
CA GLY A 271 -19.15 -16.29 13.76
C GLY A 271 -20.27 -17.32 13.66
#